data_AF-A0A399YH85-F1
#
_entry.id   AF-A0A399YH85-F1
#
_cell.length_a   1.000
_cell.length_b   1.000
_cell.length_c   1.000
_cell.angle_alpha   90.00
_cell.angle_beta   90.00
_cell.angle_gamma   90.00
#
_symmetry.space_group_name_H-M   'P 1'
#
loop_
_entity.id
_entity.type
_entity.pdbx_description
1 polymer ?
#
loop_
_entity_poly.entity_id
_entity_poly.type
_entity_poly.pdbx_seq_one_letter_code
_entity_poly.pdbx_strand_id
1 'polypeptide(L)'
;MTVIDAAPAGTSTTMSAGRQAAEVYPRTAALLREILLQDLRCRRRWLRHARRTGARQLNQAGVAWVLALELWDRGEMPESRRALPRSLKDRTSRALNGRLISASTLTLFVDAFELSDEQQQRLYAVWEAESARA
;
A
#
# COMPACT_ATOMS: atom_id res chain seq x y z
N MET A 1 10.02 18.18 49.81
CA MET A 1 9.77 16.72 49.73
C MET A 1 8.78 16.50 48.60
N THR A 2 9.27 15.92 47.51
CA THR A 2 8.58 15.37 46.33
C THR A 2 7.70 16.28 45.46
N VAL A 3 8.32 16.71 44.36
CA VAL A 3 7.72 17.15 43.10
C VAL A 3 6.75 16.09 42.55
N ILE A 4 5.59 16.51 42.04
CA ILE A 4 4.73 15.66 41.21
C ILE A 4 4.59 16.34 39.85
N ASP A 5 5.24 15.68 38.90
CA ASP A 5 5.21 15.91 37.47
C ASP A 5 3.77 15.77 36.95
N ALA A 6 3.21 16.86 36.42
CA ALA A 6 1.96 16.84 35.69
C ALA A 6 2.28 16.95 34.20
N ALA A 7 2.50 15.79 33.58
CA ALA A 7 2.65 15.63 32.15
C ALA A 7 1.43 16.23 31.40
N PRO A 8 1.64 16.96 30.29
CA PRO A 8 0.55 17.43 29.46
C PRO A 8 -0.09 16.26 28.72
N ALA A 9 -1.40 16.11 28.92
CA ALA A 9 -2.25 15.19 28.18
C ALA A 9 -2.11 15.44 26.68
N GLY A 10 -1.81 14.36 25.95
CA GLY A 10 -1.63 14.36 24.51
C GLY A 10 -2.80 15.01 23.80
N THR A 11 -2.47 15.88 22.86
CA THR A 11 -3.37 16.38 21.83
C THR A 11 -3.99 15.20 21.11
N SER A 12 -5.24 14.89 21.43
CA SER A 12 -6.11 14.12 20.56
C SER A 12 -6.33 14.96 19.31
N THR A 13 -5.48 14.74 18.29
CA THR A 13 -5.72 15.17 16.92
C THR A 13 -7.04 14.57 16.50
N THR A 14 -8.07 15.42 16.60
CA THR A 14 -9.44 15.11 16.26
C THR A 14 -9.48 14.76 14.78
N MET A 15 -9.91 13.53 14.49
CA MET A 15 -10.28 13.07 13.17
C MET A 15 -11.37 13.98 12.59
N SER A 16 -10.99 14.95 11.77
CA SER A 16 -11.91 15.55 10.80
C SER A 16 -11.93 14.68 9.55
N ALA A 17 -12.67 13.57 9.66
CA ALA A 17 -13.08 12.69 8.55
C ALA A 17 -14.16 13.37 7.69
N GLY A 18 -13.91 14.62 7.30
CA GLY A 18 -14.79 15.44 6.49
C GLY A 18 -14.16 15.68 5.12
N ARG A 19 -14.48 14.80 4.16
CA ARG A 19 -14.33 15.04 2.72
C ARG A 19 -12.89 14.91 2.16
N GLN A 20 -12.31 13.70 2.22
CA GLN A 20 -11.32 13.27 1.20
C GLN A 20 -12.03 13.24 -0.17
N ALA A 21 -12.13 14.38 -0.83
CA ALA A 21 -12.67 14.49 -2.16
C ALA A 21 -11.69 13.83 -3.14
N ALA A 22 -11.78 12.50 -3.26
CA ALA A 22 -11.02 11.67 -4.17
C ALA A 22 -9.55 12.11 -4.33
N GLU A 23 -8.77 12.10 -3.25
CA GLU A 23 -7.32 12.36 -3.34
C GLU A 23 -6.73 11.42 -4.41
N VAL A 24 -6.24 12.03 -5.49
CA VAL A 24 -5.66 11.32 -6.63
C VAL A 24 -4.15 11.48 -6.60
N TYR A 25 -3.46 10.34 -6.67
CA TYR A 25 -2.01 10.20 -6.62
C TYR A 25 -1.50 9.57 -7.93
N PRO A 26 -1.66 10.24 -9.08
CA PRO A 26 -1.33 9.66 -10.38
C PRO A 26 0.16 9.34 -10.52
N ARG A 27 1.07 10.15 -9.94
CA ARG A 27 2.52 9.90 -10.02
C ARG A 27 2.93 8.75 -9.11
N THR A 28 2.40 8.68 -7.89
CA THR A 28 2.64 7.54 -6.99
C THR A 28 2.16 6.25 -7.61
N ALA A 29 0.97 6.23 -8.21
CA ALA A 29 0.44 5.04 -8.86
C ALA A 29 1.25 4.63 -10.09
N ALA A 30 1.69 5.58 -10.92
CA ALA A 30 2.53 5.29 -12.07
C ALA A 30 3.87 4.66 -11.64
N LEU A 31 4.53 5.23 -10.63
CA LEU A 31 5.78 4.71 -10.08
C LEU A 31 5.60 3.31 -9.46
N LEU A 32 4.55 3.11 -8.67
CA LEU A 32 4.24 1.79 -8.10
C LEU A 32 4.05 0.74 -9.20
N ARG A 33 3.31 1.08 -10.26
CA ARG A 33 3.12 0.17 -11.42
C ARG A 33 4.44 -0.11 -12.15
N GLU A 34 5.27 0.90 -12.33
CA GLU A 34 6.58 0.78 -12.97
C GLU A 34 7.45 -0.22 -12.20
N ILE A 35 7.59 -0.04 -10.88
CA ILE A 35 8.36 -0.93 -10.01
C ILE A 35 7.84 -2.38 -10.12
N LEU A 36 6.52 -2.58 -9.97
CA LEU A 36 5.91 -3.92 -10.02
C LEU A 36 6.03 -4.62 -11.39
N LEU A 37 6.25 -3.86 -12.47
CA LEU A 37 6.39 -4.40 -13.83
C LEU A 37 7.85 -4.60 -14.25
N GLN A 38 8.73 -3.66 -13.92
CA GLN A 38 10.12 -3.63 -14.40
C GLN A 38 11.07 -4.40 -13.49
N ASP A 39 10.81 -4.43 -12.19
CA ASP A 39 11.59 -5.25 -11.27
C ASP A 39 11.20 -6.73 -11.44
N LEU A 40 12.14 -7.54 -11.91
CA LEU A 40 11.93 -8.97 -12.14
C LEU A 40 11.54 -9.74 -10.87
N ARG A 41 11.99 -9.32 -9.68
CA ARG A 41 11.65 -9.95 -8.40
C ARG A 41 10.16 -9.71 -8.11
N CYS A 42 9.73 -8.45 -8.19
CA CYS A 42 8.34 -8.07 -8.02
C CYS A 42 7.45 -8.77 -9.05
N ARG A 43 7.88 -8.77 -10.32
CA ARG A 43 7.17 -9.41 -11.42
C ARG A 43 6.98 -10.91 -11.18
N ARG A 44 8.02 -11.61 -10.77
CA ARG A 44 7.95 -13.06 -10.49
C ARG A 44 6.99 -13.37 -9.35
N ARG A 45 6.90 -12.54 -8.31
CA ARG A 45 5.99 -12.75 -7.17
C ARG A 45 4.53 -12.77 -7.62
N TRP A 46 4.04 -11.69 -8.25
CA TRP A 46 2.62 -11.64 -8.64
C TRP A 46 2.30 -12.55 -9.82
N LEU A 47 3.26 -12.86 -10.70
CA LEU A 47 3.05 -13.74 -11.84
C LEU A 47 2.70 -15.18 -11.42
N ARG A 48 3.27 -15.67 -10.31
CA ARG A 48 2.97 -17.00 -9.73
C ARG A 48 1.49 -17.17 -9.36
N HIS A 49 0.78 -16.07 -9.12
CA HIS A 49 -0.61 -16.05 -8.70
C HIS A 49 -1.56 -15.52 -9.79
N ALA A 50 -1.02 -15.19 -10.97
CA ALA A 50 -1.79 -14.69 -12.10
C ALA A 50 -2.42 -15.84 -12.89
N ARG A 51 -3.76 -15.95 -12.89
CA ARG A 51 -4.50 -16.96 -13.68
C ARG A 51 -4.63 -16.64 -15.17
N ARG A 52 -4.51 -15.38 -15.55
CA ARG A 52 -4.53 -14.90 -16.95
C ARG A 52 -3.36 -13.95 -17.15
N THR A 53 -2.44 -14.29 -18.03
CA THR A 53 -1.21 -13.54 -18.26
C THR A 53 -1.20 -12.93 -19.65
N GLY A 54 -1.34 -11.60 -19.70
CA GLY A 54 -0.87 -10.80 -20.84
C GLY A 54 0.52 -10.28 -20.50
N ALA A 55 1.53 -10.54 -21.33
CA ALA A 55 2.94 -10.26 -21.02
C ALA A 55 3.28 -8.78 -20.74
N ARG A 56 2.35 -7.85 -21.02
CA ARG A 56 2.52 -6.40 -20.88
C ARG A 56 1.59 -5.73 -19.85
N GLN A 57 0.73 -6.48 -19.17
CA GLN A 57 -0.24 -5.88 -18.24
C GLN A 57 -0.07 -6.42 -16.82
N LEU A 58 -0.11 -5.51 -15.85
CA LEU A 58 -0.05 -5.84 -14.43
C LEU A 58 -1.31 -6.64 -14.03
N ASN A 59 -1.12 -7.86 -13.54
CA ASN A 59 -2.25 -8.68 -13.08
C ASN A 59 -2.62 -8.31 -11.64
N GLN A 60 -3.64 -7.46 -11.49
CA GLN A 60 -4.11 -7.00 -10.18
C GLN A 60 -4.57 -8.14 -9.24
N ALA A 61 -5.06 -9.26 -9.78
CA ALA A 61 -5.45 -10.40 -8.95
C ALA A 61 -4.21 -11.11 -8.36
N GLY A 62 -3.14 -11.23 -9.15
CA GLY A 62 -1.86 -11.74 -8.66
C GLY A 62 -1.24 -10.82 -7.62
N VAL A 63 -1.28 -9.50 -7.86
CA VAL A 63 -0.79 -8.50 -6.88
C VAL A 63 -1.58 -8.59 -5.58
N ALA A 64 -2.92 -8.60 -5.65
CA ALA A 64 -3.77 -8.72 -4.46
C ALA A 64 -3.53 -10.02 -3.68
N TRP A 65 -3.15 -11.10 -4.37
CA TRP A 65 -2.77 -12.35 -3.72
C TRP A 65 -1.47 -12.22 -2.93
N VAL A 66 -0.44 -11.57 -3.50
CA VAL A 66 0.83 -11.31 -2.81
C VAL A 66 0.59 -10.47 -1.56
N LEU A 67 -0.25 -9.44 -1.63
CA LEU A 67 -0.62 -8.64 -0.45
C LEU A 67 -1.35 -9.48 0.62
N ALA A 68 -2.18 -10.45 0.21
CA ALA A 68 -2.88 -11.32 1.15
C ALA A 68 -1.91 -12.27 1.87
N LEU A 69 -0.93 -12.82 1.14
CA LEU A 69 0.12 -13.65 1.73
C LEU A 69 0.90 -12.88 2.79
N GLU A 70 1.28 -11.64 2.53
CA GLU A 70 1.99 -10.80 3.50
C GLU A 70 1.17 -10.55 4.78
N LEU A 71 -0.13 -10.22 4.62
CA LEU A 71 -1.00 -9.98 5.78
C LEU A 71 -1.24 -11.25 6.59
N TRP A 72 -1.21 -12.42 5.97
CA TRP A 72 -1.29 -13.70 6.68
C TRP A 72 0.01 -14.02 7.40
N ASP A 73 1.16 -13.84 6.74
CA ASP A 73 2.48 -14.13 7.30
C ASP A 73 2.77 -13.29 8.55
N ARG A 74 2.34 -12.02 8.54
CA ARG A 74 2.43 -11.12 9.70
C ARG A 74 1.44 -11.40 10.83
N GLY A 75 0.45 -12.27 10.59
CA GLY A 75 -0.67 -12.50 11.50
C GLY A 75 -1.64 -11.31 11.62
N GLU A 76 -1.53 -10.27 10.79
CA GLU A 76 -2.47 -9.14 10.76
C GLU A 76 -3.87 -9.58 10.33
N MET A 77 -3.96 -10.63 9.51
CA MET A 77 -5.21 -11.28 9.13
C MET A 77 -5.09 -12.79 9.32
N PRO A 78 -6.16 -13.48 9.74
CA PRO A 78 -6.12 -14.94 9.85
C PRO A 78 -6.18 -15.60 8.46
N GLU A 79 -5.41 -16.67 8.27
CA GLU A 79 -5.44 -17.50 7.04
C GLU A 79 -6.82 -18.10 6.75
N SER A 80 -7.65 -18.28 7.78
CA SER A 80 -9.04 -18.72 7.63
C SER A 80 -9.88 -17.75 6.80
N ARG A 81 -9.46 -16.49 6.65
CA ARG A 81 -10.09 -15.47 5.81
C ARG A 81 -9.75 -15.67 4.33
N ARG A 82 -10.21 -16.78 3.75
CA ARG A 82 -9.96 -17.15 2.34
C ARG A 82 -10.44 -16.10 1.31
N ALA A 83 -11.37 -15.23 1.67
CA ALA A 83 -11.87 -14.15 0.81
C ALA A 83 -10.96 -12.90 0.76
N LEU A 84 -9.89 -12.85 1.57
CA LEU A 84 -9.00 -11.70 1.70
C LEU A 84 -8.41 -11.22 0.35
N PRO A 85 -7.91 -12.09 -0.56
CA PRO A 85 -7.41 -11.66 -1.86
C PRO A 85 -8.46 -10.91 -2.70
N ARG A 86 -9.74 -11.30 -2.59
CA ARG A 86 -10.82 -10.62 -3.32
C ARG A 86 -11.11 -9.24 -2.72
N SER A 87 -11.08 -9.08 -1.40
CA SER A 87 -11.22 -7.76 -0.79
C SER A 87 -10.03 -6.84 -1.08
N LEU A 88 -8.81 -7.40 -1.12
CA LEU A 88 -7.62 -6.62 -1.47
C LEU A 88 -7.60 -6.23 -2.94
N LYS A 89 -8.25 -6.98 -3.84
CA LYS A 89 -8.33 -6.61 -5.26
C LYS A 89 -8.93 -5.21 -5.46
N ASP A 90 -9.96 -4.82 -4.72
CA ASP A 90 -10.53 -3.46 -4.84
C ASP A 90 -9.53 -2.40 -4.36
N ARG A 91 -8.91 -2.62 -3.20
CA ARG A 91 -7.85 -1.76 -2.66
C ARG A 91 -6.67 -1.62 -3.62
N THR A 92 -6.17 -2.74 -4.14
CA THR A 92 -5.10 -2.81 -5.15
C THR A 92 -5.49 -2.06 -6.41
N SER A 93 -6.73 -2.23 -6.89
CA SER A 93 -7.22 -1.50 -8.07
C SER A 93 -7.20 0.01 -7.82
N ARG A 94 -7.70 0.48 -6.67
CA ARG A 94 -7.70 1.91 -6.34
C ARG A 94 -6.27 2.44 -6.27
N ALA A 95 -5.39 1.79 -5.51
CA ALA A 95 -4.00 2.23 -5.37
C ALA A 95 -3.26 2.29 -6.71
N LEU A 96 -3.40 1.26 -7.55
CA LEU A 96 -2.76 1.23 -8.88
C LEU A 96 -3.39 2.19 -9.90
N ASN A 97 -4.55 2.76 -9.60
CA ASN A 97 -5.19 3.81 -10.39
C ASN A 97 -5.04 5.20 -9.73
N GLY A 98 -4.21 5.32 -8.69
CA GLY A 98 -3.95 6.58 -8.01
C GLY A 98 -5.08 7.04 -7.10
N ARG A 99 -5.97 6.16 -6.64
CA ARG A 99 -7.09 6.53 -5.77
C ARG A 99 -6.87 5.97 -4.36
N LEU A 100 -7.12 6.81 -3.34
CA LEU A 100 -7.10 6.41 -1.93
C LEU A 100 -5.79 5.69 -1.53
N ILE A 101 -4.65 6.29 -1.88
CA ILE A 101 -3.33 5.77 -1.48
C ILE A 101 -3.00 6.35 -0.10
N SER A 102 -3.13 5.53 0.94
CA SER A 102 -2.63 5.86 2.28
C SER A 102 -1.18 5.42 2.45
N ALA A 103 -0.48 6.00 3.44
CA ALA A 103 0.83 5.52 3.88
C ALA A 103 0.81 4.02 4.19
N SER A 104 -0.19 3.54 4.95
CA SER A 104 -0.36 2.12 5.27
C SER A 104 -0.56 1.23 4.03
N THR A 105 -1.18 1.75 2.98
CA THR A 105 -1.30 1.04 1.70
C THR A 105 0.07 0.91 1.03
N LEU A 106 0.88 1.98 1.02
CA LEU A 106 2.24 1.94 0.49
C LEU A 106 3.14 1.00 1.28
N THR A 107 3.07 1.04 2.61
CA THR A 107 3.79 0.12 3.50
C THR A 107 3.50 -1.32 3.13
N LEU A 108 2.21 -1.69 2.99
CA LEU A 108 1.81 -3.02 2.58
C LEU A 108 2.39 -3.45 1.22
N PHE A 109 2.52 -2.53 0.24
CA PHE A 109 3.16 -2.84 -1.04
C PHE A 109 4.68 -3.01 -0.90
N VAL A 110 5.34 -2.12 -0.17
CA VAL A 110 6.78 -2.16 0.09
C VAL A 110 7.17 -3.49 0.71
N ASP A 111 6.42 -3.86 1.74
CA ASP A 111 6.58 -5.08 2.51
C ASP A 111 6.36 -6.34 1.68
N ALA A 112 5.17 -6.48 1.09
CA ALA A 112 4.79 -7.69 0.36
C ALA A 112 5.68 -7.96 -0.87
N PHE A 113 6.25 -6.90 -1.44
CA PHE A 113 7.17 -7.00 -2.58
C PHE A 113 8.64 -6.90 -2.22
N GLU A 114 8.98 -6.69 -0.95
CA GLU A 114 10.34 -6.44 -0.47
C GLU A 114 11.07 -5.42 -1.34
N LEU A 115 10.44 -4.25 -1.51
CA LEU A 115 11.04 -3.15 -2.27
C LEU A 115 12.35 -2.71 -1.61
N SER A 116 13.35 -2.34 -2.42
CA SER A 116 14.60 -1.80 -1.86
C SER A 116 14.37 -0.49 -1.12
N ASP A 117 15.27 -0.13 -0.21
CA ASP A 117 15.21 1.14 0.50
C ASP A 117 15.11 2.34 -0.46
N GLU A 118 15.82 2.30 -1.59
CA GLU A 118 15.78 3.36 -2.61
C GLU A 118 14.41 3.43 -3.31
N GLN A 119 13.82 2.28 -3.65
CA GLN A 119 12.48 2.20 -4.26
C GLN A 119 11.42 2.71 -3.27
N GLN A 120 11.51 2.29 -2.01
CA GLN A 120 10.66 2.73 -0.92
C GLN A 120 10.75 4.25 -0.73
N GLN A 121 11.96 4.79 -0.54
CA GLN A 121 12.18 6.23 -0.34
C GLN A 121 11.63 7.04 -1.51
N ARG A 122 11.90 6.61 -2.76
CA ARG A 122 11.37 7.28 -3.96
C ARG A 122 9.84 7.26 -3.98
N LEU A 123 9.22 6.15 -3.59
CA LEU A 123 7.76 6.01 -3.58
C LEU A 123 7.10 6.93 -2.55
N TYR A 124 7.63 6.96 -1.32
CA TYR A 124 7.12 7.85 -0.26
C TYR A 124 7.36 9.32 -0.60
N ALA A 125 8.52 9.70 -1.12
CA ALA A 125 8.79 11.09 -1.51
C ALA A 125 7.81 11.61 -2.58
N VAL A 126 7.46 10.78 -3.56
CA VAL A 126 6.46 11.15 -4.58
C VAL A 126 5.06 11.27 -3.96
N TRP A 127 4.69 10.34 -3.07
CA TRP A 127 3.40 10.38 -2.39
C TRP A 127 3.25 11.60 -1.48
N GLU A 128 4.26 11.92 -0.67
CA GLU A 128 4.28 13.11 0.20
C GLU A 128 4.14 14.40 -0.62
N ALA A 129 4.82 14.48 -1.77
CA ALA A 129 4.73 15.62 -2.67
C ALA A 129 3.36 15.74 -3.37
N GLU A 130 2.61 14.65 -3.54
CA GLU A 130 1.23 14.67 -4.06
C GLU A 130 0.22 14.95 -2.94
N SER A 131 0.40 14.37 -1.74
CA SER A 131 -0.49 14.61 -0.59
C SER A 131 -0.40 16.04 -0.07
N ALA A 132 0.77 16.68 -0.14
CA ALA A 132 0.92 18.09 0.24
C ALA A 132 0.23 19.07 -0.74
N ARG A 133 -0.22 18.58 -1.90
CA ARG A 133 -0.90 19.38 -2.93
C ARG A 133 -2.41 19.12 -3.03
N ALA A 134 -2.90 18.06 -2.39
CA ALA A 134 -4.30 17.66 -2.39
C ALA A 134 -5.08 18.41 -1.30
#